data_AF-A0A3C0JI96-F1
#
_entry.id   AF-A0A3C0JI96-F1
#
_cell.length_a   1.000
_cell.length_b   1.000
_cell.length_c   1.000
_cell.angle_alpha   90.00
_cell.angle_beta   90.00
_cell.angle_gamma   90.00
#
_symmetry.space_group_name_H-M   'P 1'
#
loop_
_entity.id
_entity.type
_entity.pdbx_description
1 polymer ?
#
loop_
_entity_poly.entity_id
_entity_poly.type
_entity_poly.pdbx_seq_one_letter_code
_entity_poly.pdbx_strand_id
1 'polypeptide(L)'
;MSKPKTKVRNSKKKPKKGQKKKVPNRFFTRLMIKACLLFIIVTTAYVFYLDHIVRTQFEGKRWALPAHVFANPVELYQGLALSTEDFESLLKDLNYQRTTDFSSGGKYYRSGSSFTLKTRAFNFFDGKESSKTVKVYFSQQHVSAIKNVKTGHHEAILRLDPVQVGSFYPSHKEDRILIRLDEVPRTLIDGL
;
A
#
# COMPACT_ATOMS: atom_id res chain seq x y z
N MET A 1 3.81 71.63 80.62
CA MET A 1 4.36 70.27 80.78
C MET A 1 4.80 69.72 79.43
N SER A 2 6.05 69.25 79.37
CA SER A 2 6.66 68.14 78.61
C SER A 2 6.26 67.80 77.15
N LYS A 3 7.29 67.89 76.29
CA LYS A 3 7.65 67.29 74.96
C LYS A 3 7.07 65.88 74.63
N PRO A 4 7.06 65.37 73.36
CA PRO A 4 8.19 65.48 72.39
C PRO A 4 7.92 65.58 70.86
N LYS A 5 9.04 65.83 70.16
CA LYS A 5 9.25 65.98 68.70
C LYS A 5 9.01 64.69 67.91
N THR A 6 8.56 64.81 66.67
CA THR A 6 8.75 63.77 65.63
C THR A 6 9.14 64.39 64.29
N LYS A 7 10.22 63.85 63.70
CA LYS A 7 10.88 64.29 62.46
C LYS A 7 10.01 64.07 61.21
N VAL A 8 9.87 65.10 60.37
CA VAL A 8 9.31 64.99 59.02
C VAL A 8 10.40 64.52 58.06
N ARG A 9 10.19 63.35 57.42
CA ARG A 9 11.06 62.79 56.37
C ARG A 9 10.51 63.18 55.00
N ASN A 10 11.21 64.07 54.32
CA ASN A 10 10.87 64.53 52.97
C ASN A 10 11.30 63.47 51.93
N SER A 11 10.36 62.86 51.21
CA SER A 11 10.67 61.93 50.11
C SER A 11 10.35 62.57 48.76
N LYS A 12 11.40 62.84 47.97
CA LYS A 12 11.30 63.33 46.58
C LYS A 12 10.61 62.28 45.71
N LYS A 13 9.42 62.59 45.18
CA LYS A 13 8.78 61.83 44.10
C LYS A 13 9.63 61.91 42.82
N LYS A 14 10.11 60.75 42.34
CA LYS A 14 10.75 60.61 41.02
C LYS A 14 9.71 60.87 39.90
N PRO A 15 10.09 61.53 38.79
CA PRO A 15 9.16 61.74 37.68
C PRO A 15 8.88 60.41 36.96
N LYS A 16 7.61 60.11 36.70
CA LYS A 16 7.20 58.99 35.83
C LYS A 16 7.61 59.34 34.39
N LYS A 17 8.57 58.60 33.83
CA LYS A 17 8.96 58.67 32.42
C LYS A 17 7.75 58.23 31.58
N GLY A 18 7.08 59.18 30.93
CA GLY A 18 5.99 58.88 29.99
C GLY A 18 6.53 58.01 28.85
N GLN A 19 5.96 56.82 28.69
CA GLN A 19 6.25 55.97 27.53
C GLN A 19 5.72 56.70 26.29
N LYS A 20 6.62 57.29 25.49
CA LYS A 20 6.29 57.83 24.17
C LYS A 20 5.75 56.67 23.32
N LYS A 21 4.46 56.66 23.03
CA LYS A 21 3.86 55.73 22.05
C LYS A 21 4.61 55.94 20.73
N LYS A 22 5.40 54.95 20.31
CA LYS A 22 6.12 54.98 19.03
C LYS A 22 5.07 55.07 17.91
N VAL A 23 4.99 56.23 17.26
CA VAL A 23 4.11 56.41 16.10
C VAL A 23 4.67 55.51 14.99
N PRO A 24 3.90 54.53 14.48
CA PRO A 24 4.42 53.61 13.47
C PRO A 24 4.80 54.40 12.22
N ASN A 25 6.02 54.18 11.73
CA ASN A 25 6.55 54.87 10.55
C ASN A 25 5.74 54.44 9.32
N ARG A 26 4.75 55.27 8.93
CA ARG A 26 3.78 55.02 7.85
C ARG A 26 4.44 54.71 6.50
N PHE A 27 5.68 55.14 6.30
CA PHE A 27 6.47 54.81 5.11
C PHE A 27 6.92 53.35 5.09
N PHE A 28 7.48 52.85 6.20
CA PHE A 28 7.91 51.46 6.33
C PHE A 28 6.74 50.48 6.27
N THR A 29 5.60 50.82 6.87
CA THR A 29 4.41 49.97 6.79
C THR A 29 3.86 49.90 5.37
N ARG A 30 3.84 51.01 4.63
CA ARG A 30 3.46 51.02 3.20
C ARG A 30 4.43 50.22 2.33
N LEU A 31 5.73 50.31 2.58
CA LEU A 31 6.75 49.52 1.86
C LEU A 31 6.59 48.02 2.14
N MET A 32 6.40 47.64 3.41
CA MET A 32 6.11 46.26 3.81
C MET A 32 4.84 45.72 3.17
N ILE A 33 3.76 46.51 3.12
CA ILE A 33 2.51 46.09 2.45
C ILE A 33 2.73 45.86 0.96
N LYS A 34 3.47 46.74 0.27
CA LYS A 34 3.81 46.56 -1.15
C LYS A 34 4.69 45.33 -1.39
N ALA A 35 5.69 45.10 -0.54
CA ALA A 35 6.55 43.92 -0.62
C ALA A 35 5.76 42.62 -0.35
N CYS A 36 4.85 42.64 0.62
CA CYS A 36 3.94 41.53 0.91
C CYS A 36 3.01 41.25 -0.28
N LEU A 37 2.45 42.30 -0.89
CA LEU A 37 1.59 42.17 -2.06
C LEU A 37 2.35 41.60 -3.27
N LEU A 38 3.59 42.05 -3.49
CA LEU A 38 4.47 41.47 -4.52
C LEU A 38 4.77 39.99 -4.24
N PHE A 39 5.10 39.66 -2.99
CA PHE A 39 5.36 38.28 -2.59
C PHE A 39 4.15 37.38 -2.85
N ILE A 40 2.94 37.82 -2.48
CA ILE A 40 1.70 37.10 -2.75
C ILE A 40 1.54 36.84 -4.25
N ILE A 41 1.74 37.85 -5.10
CA ILE A 41 1.61 37.70 -6.56
C ILE A 41 2.60 36.66 -7.09
N VAL A 42 3.86 36.73 -6.69
CA VAL A 42 4.91 35.80 -7.12
C VAL A 42 4.59 34.38 -6.65
N THR A 43 4.19 34.20 -5.39
CA THR A 43 3.81 32.89 -4.84
C THR A 43 2.59 32.32 -5.56
N THR A 44 1.55 33.13 -5.84
CA THR A 44 0.37 32.66 -6.57
C THR A 44 0.72 32.20 -7.98
N ALA A 45 1.54 32.96 -8.71
CA ALA A 45 2.01 32.55 -10.04
C ALA A 45 2.81 31.24 -10.00
N TYR A 46 3.67 31.09 -8.98
CA TYR A 46 4.44 29.87 -8.79
C TYR A 46 3.57 28.66 -8.43
N VAL A 47 2.57 28.84 -7.56
CA VAL A 47 1.58 27.79 -7.24
C VAL A 47 0.82 27.36 -8.50
N PHE A 48 0.43 28.30 -9.36
CA PHE A 48 -0.25 27.97 -10.62
C PHE A 48 0.65 27.19 -11.58
N TYR A 49 1.93 27.54 -11.66
CA TYR A 49 2.92 26.78 -12.42
C TYR A 49 3.09 25.35 -11.87
N LEU A 50 3.18 25.19 -10.55
CA LEU A 50 3.23 23.87 -9.90
C LEU A 50 1.95 23.07 -10.15
N ASP A 51 0.77 23.69 -10.06
CA ASP A 51 -0.51 23.04 -10.37
C ASP A 51 -0.54 22.51 -11.81
N HIS A 52 -0.05 23.28 -12.78
CA HIS A 52 0.07 22.82 -14.17
C HIS A 52 1.02 21.61 -14.30
N ILE A 53 2.19 21.63 -13.65
CA ILE A 53 3.10 20.48 -13.65
C ILE A 53 2.42 19.26 -13.03
N VAL A 54 1.77 19.42 -11.87
CA VAL A 54 1.07 18.32 -11.20
C VAL A 54 -0.01 17.76 -12.10
N ARG A 55 -0.89 18.59 -12.68
CA ARG A 55 -1.94 18.12 -13.59
C ARG A 55 -1.38 17.35 -14.77
N THR A 56 -0.35 17.89 -15.45
CA THR A 56 0.23 17.21 -16.62
C THR A 56 0.86 15.85 -16.28
N GLN A 57 1.48 15.73 -15.10
CA GLN A 57 2.04 14.45 -14.63
C GLN A 57 0.95 13.47 -14.16
N PHE A 58 -0.18 13.96 -13.64
CA PHE A 58 -1.26 13.13 -13.08
C PHE A 58 -2.40 12.81 -14.06
N GLU A 59 -2.64 13.62 -15.08
CA GLU A 59 -3.72 13.45 -16.07
C GLU A 59 -3.33 12.50 -17.23
N GLY A 60 -2.03 12.30 -17.50
CA GLY A 60 -1.52 11.44 -18.56
C GLY A 60 -1.48 9.93 -18.23
N LYS A 61 -0.71 9.16 -19.02
CA LYS A 61 -0.43 7.73 -18.81
C LYS A 61 0.47 7.58 -17.58
N ARG A 62 -0.13 7.63 -16.38
CA ARG A 62 0.52 7.83 -15.07
C ARG A 62 1.75 6.95 -14.86
N TRP A 63 1.71 5.71 -15.35
CA TRP A 63 2.84 4.78 -15.33
C TRP A 63 2.80 3.88 -16.57
N ALA A 64 3.97 3.53 -17.11
CA ALA A 64 4.08 2.45 -18.07
C ALA A 64 4.01 1.14 -17.31
N LEU A 65 2.87 0.43 -17.39
CA LEU A 65 2.76 -0.86 -16.71
C LEU A 65 3.74 -1.85 -17.35
N PRO A 66 4.56 -2.55 -16.54
CA PRO A 66 5.36 -3.62 -17.06
C PRO A 66 4.45 -4.75 -17.55
N ALA A 67 4.91 -5.46 -18.58
CA ALA A 67 4.28 -6.70 -18.97
C ALA A 67 4.86 -7.83 -18.10
N HIS A 68 4.01 -8.53 -17.36
CA HIS A 68 4.42 -9.69 -16.57
C HIS A 68 4.40 -10.94 -17.44
N VAL A 69 5.47 -11.73 -17.37
CA VAL A 69 5.60 -13.01 -18.06
C VAL A 69 5.40 -14.11 -17.04
N PHE A 70 4.32 -14.87 -17.22
CA PHE A 70 4.02 -16.04 -16.41
C PHE A 70 4.47 -17.31 -17.13
N ALA A 71 4.82 -18.33 -16.35
CA ALA A 71 5.01 -19.68 -16.87
C ALA A 71 3.67 -20.30 -17.31
N ASN A 72 3.74 -21.47 -17.96
CA ASN A 72 2.54 -22.25 -18.25
C ASN A 72 1.87 -22.67 -16.93
N PRO A 73 0.58 -22.39 -16.71
CA PRO A 73 -0.12 -22.85 -15.52
C PRO A 73 -0.13 -24.37 -15.46
N VAL A 74 0.10 -24.91 -14.25
CA VAL A 74 0.05 -26.35 -14.06
C VAL A 74 -1.40 -26.78 -13.91
N GLU A 75 -1.81 -27.69 -14.80
CA GLU A 75 -3.15 -28.29 -14.81
C GLU A 75 -3.09 -29.69 -14.21
N LEU A 76 -3.83 -29.91 -13.13
CA LEU A 76 -4.01 -31.20 -12.50
C LEU A 76 -5.32 -31.81 -12.98
N TYR A 77 -5.28 -33.07 -13.35
CA TYR A 77 -6.46 -33.84 -13.75
C TYR A 77 -6.30 -35.29 -13.29
N GLN A 78 -7.41 -36.02 -13.24
CA GLN A 78 -7.40 -37.42 -12.84
C GLN A 78 -6.57 -38.27 -13.83
N GLY A 79 -5.67 -39.10 -13.31
CA GLY A 79 -4.77 -39.96 -14.08
C GLY A 79 -3.41 -39.33 -14.39
N LEU A 80 -3.20 -38.03 -14.10
CA LEU A 80 -1.90 -37.39 -14.25
C LEU A 80 -0.82 -38.13 -13.44
N ALA A 81 0.26 -38.54 -14.11
CA ALA A 81 1.44 -39.13 -13.49
C ALA A 81 2.19 -38.07 -12.69
N LEU A 82 1.99 -38.06 -11.39
CA LEU A 82 2.58 -37.11 -10.46
C LEU A 82 2.64 -37.73 -9.07
N SER A 83 3.84 -37.84 -8.51
CA SER A 83 4.01 -38.35 -7.15
C SER A 83 3.61 -37.31 -6.10
N THR A 84 3.40 -37.76 -4.87
CA THR A 84 3.08 -36.86 -3.76
C THR A 84 4.25 -35.93 -3.41
N GLU A 85 5.47 -36.41 -3.63
CA GLU A 85 6.72 -35.69 -3.39
C GLU A 85 6.92 -34.61 -4.46
N ASP A 86 6.71 -34.95 -5.73
CA ASP A 86 6.79 -33.99 -6.84
C ASP A 86 5.71 -32.93 -6.71
N PHE A 87 4.50 -33.32 -6.31
CA PHE A 87 3.43 -32.35 -6.09
C PHE A 87 3.75 -31.40 -4.93
N GLU A 88 4.32 -31.91 -3.83
CA GLU A 88 4.75 -31.04 -2.73
C GLU A 88 5.91 -30.12 -3.14
N SER A 89 6.83 -30.60 -3.99
CA SER A 89 7.89 -29.75 -4.56
C SER A 89 7.30 -28.66 -5.44
N LEU A 90 6.39 -29.01 -6.36
CA LEU A 90 5.68 -28.06 -7.20
C LEU A 90 5.00 -26.97 -6.37
N LEU A 91 4.28 -27.35 -5.31
CA LEU A 91 3.62 -26.38 -4.43
C LEU A 91 4.63 -25.41 -3.79
N LYS A 92 5.82 -25.89 -3.40
CA LYS A 92 6.88 -25.03 -2.87
C LYS A 92 7.41 -24.07 -3.94
N ASP A 93 7.62 -24.54 -5.16
CA ASP A 93 8.06 -23.71 -6.29
C ASP A 93 7.02 -22.63 -6.64
N LEU A 94 5.73 -22.94 -6.47
CA LEU A 94 4.60 -22.00 -6.58
C LEU A 94 4.40 -21.11 -5.34
N ASN A 95 5.35 -21.12 -4.39
CA ASN A 95 5.29 -20.40 -3.12
C ASN A 95 4.02 -20.68 -2.29
N TYR A 96 3.47 -21.90 -2.35
CA TYR A 96 2.38 -22.30 -1.47
C TYR A 96 2.93 -22.63 -0.07
N GLN A 97 2.25 -22.15 0.96
CA GLN A 97 2.67 -22.33 2.35
C GLN A 97 2.00 -23.56 2.97
N ARG A 98 2.79 -24.42 3.64
CA ARG A 98 2.25 -25.56 4.38
C ARG A 98 1.65 -25.10 5.70
N THR A 99 0.33 -25.17 5.84
CA THR A 99 -0.39 -24.73 7.05
C THR A 99 -1.78 -25.37 7.12
N THR A 100 -2.35 -25.41 8.33
CA THR A 100 -3.73 -25.83 8.58
C THR A 100 -4.74 -24.68 8.51
N ASP A 101 -4.27 -23.42 8.53
CA ASP A 101 -5.11 -22.23 8.43
C ASP A 101 -5.32 -21.81 6.97
N PHE A 102 -6.54 -21.94 6.44
CA PHE A 102 -6.92 -21.56 5.08
C PHE A 102 -7.56 -20.17 4.96
N SER A 103 -7.23 -19.22 5.84
CA SER A 103 -7.67 -17.81 5.78
C SER A 103 -7.40 -17.16 4.41
N SER A 104 -6.19 -17.26 3.89
CA SER A 104 -5.75 -16.73 2.58
C SER A 104 -5.47 -17.83 1.56
N GLY A 105 -5.47 -17.48 0.27
CA GLY A 105 -5.08 -18.41 -0.81
C GLY A 105 -3.57 -18.66 -0.85
N GLY A 106 -3.13 -19.69 -1.57
CA GLY A 106 -1.71 -20.06 -1.64
C GLY A 106 -1.24 -20.89 -0.46
N LYS A 107 -2.13 -21.72 0.10
CA LYS A 107 -1.87 -22.51 1.31
C LYS A 107 -2.28 -23.95 1.10
N TYR A 108 -1.55 -24.89 1.69
CA TYR A 108 -1.83 -26.31 1.59
C TYR A 108 -1.55 -27.07 2.89
N TYR A 109 -2.22 -28.21 3.03
CA TYR A 109 -2.02 -29.18 4.09
C TYR A 109 -1.90 -30.57 3.48
N ARG A 110 -0.83 -31.29 3.85
CA ARG A 110 -0.59 -32.68 3.44
C ARG A 110 -1.02 -33.64 4.55
N SER A 111 -1.81 -34.65 4.20
CA SER A 111 -2.21 -35.77 5.05
C SER A 111 -2.03 -37.07 4.29
N GLY A 112 -0.91 -37.76 4.53
CA GLY A 112 -0.52 -38.97 3.81
C GLY A 112 -0.42 -38.74 2.30
N SER A 113 -1.27 -39.44 1.55
CA SER A 113 -1.40 -39.34 0.08
C SER A 113 -2.48 -38.35 -0.38
N SER A 114 -2.94 -37.45 0.50
CA SER A 114 -3.92 -36.43 0.16
C SER A 114 -3.43 -35.03 0.51
N PHE A 115 -3.79 -34.07 -0.33
CA PHE A 115 -3.46 -32.66 -0.17
C PHE A 115 -4.74 -31.84 -0.16
N THR A 116 -4.91 -31.03 0.87
CA THR A 116 -5.96 -30.00 0.87
C THR A 116 -5.28 -28.67 0.61
N LEU A 117 -5.66 -27.97 -0.46
CA LEU A 117 -5.11 -26.66 -0.77
C LEU A 117 -6.19 -25.64 -1.06
N LYS A 118 -5.87 -24.36 -0.81
CA LYS A 118 -6.68 -23.22 -1.23
C LYS A 118 -5.93 -22.47 -2.31
N THR A 119 -6.46 -22.48 -3.53
CA THR A 119 -5.84 -21.81 -4.67
C THR A 119 -5.89 -20.29 -4.53
N ARG A 120 -4.99 -19.58 -5.21
CA ARG A 120 -5.09 -18.13 -5.36
C ARG A 120 -6.15 -17.78 -6.41
N ALA A 121 -6.77 -16.61 -6.30
CA ALA A 121 -7.58 -16.09 -7.40
C ALA A 121 -6.63 -15.63 -8.51
N PHE A 122 -6.90 -16.00 -9.75
CA PHE A 122 -6.03 -15.67 -10.88
C PHE A 122 -6.86 -15.38 -12.14
N ASN A 123 -6.35 -14.47 -12.98
CA ASN A 123 -6.95 -14.14 -14.28
C ASN A 123 -6.20 -14.93 -15.36
N PHE A 124 -6.75 -16.07 -15.78
CA PHE A 124 -6.21 -16.86 -16.87
C PHE A 124 -6.61 -16.25 -18.23
N PHE A 125 -6.01 -16.76 -19.31
CA PHE A 125 -6.26 -16.29 -20.67
C PHE A 125 -7.71 -16.53 -21.14
N ASP A 126 -8.37 -17.56 -20.61
CA ASP A 126 -9.74 -17.97 -20.93
C ASP A 126 -10.78 -17.47 -19.92
N GLY A 127 -10.35 -16.92 -18.79
CA GLY A 127 -11.26 -16.36 -17.79
C GLY A 127 -10.66 -16.17 -16.41
N LYS A 128 -11.42 -15.50 -15.55
CA LYS A 128 -11.07 -15.32 -14.14
C LYS A 128 -11.51 -16.53 -13.33
N GLU A 129 -10.58 -17.13 -12.60
CA GLU A 129 -10.88 -18.17 -11.61
C GLU A 129 -10.80 -17.60 -10.19
N SER A 130 -11.88 -17.81 -9.43
CA SER A 130 -11.93 -17.48 -8.01
C SER A 130 -11.17 -18.50 -7.16
N SER A 131 -10.65 -18.07 -6.01
CA SER A 131 -10.03 -18.96 -5.01
C SER A 131 -11.00 -20.07 -4.58
N LYS A 132 -10.55 -21.32 -4.71
CA LYS A 132 -11.29 -22.53 -4.32
C LYS A 132 -10.45 -23.38 -3.37
N THR A 133 -11.13 -24.05 -2.44
CA THR A 133 -10.50 -25.04 -1.56
C THR A 133 -10.78 -26.42 -2.12
N VAL A 134 -9.72 -27.15 -2.45
CA VAL A 134 -9.78 -28.42 -3.14
C VAL A 134 -8.93 -29.47 -2.42
N LYS A 135 -9.39 -30.71 -2.48
CA LYS A 135 -8.68 -31.88 -1.98
C LYS A 135 -8.24 -32.74 -3.15
N VAL A 136 -6.94 -32.90 -3.29
CA VAL A 136 -6.28 -33.73 -4.30
C VAL A 136 -5.88 -35.03 -3.63
N TYR A 137 -6.26 -36.15 -4.25
CA TYR A 137 -5.94 -37.48 -3.80
C TYR A 137 -4.93 -38.11 -4.75
N PHE A 138 -3.97 -38.84 -4.19
CA PHE A 138 -2.95 -39.55 -4.94
C PHE A 138 -3.04 -41.06 -4.67
N SER A 139 -2.79 -41.86 -5.70
CA SER A 139 -2.70 -43.31 -5.63
C SER A 139 -1.67 -43.79 -6.65
N GLN A 140 -0.77 -44.70 -6.27
CA GLN A 140 0.22 -45.30 -7.18
C GLN A 140 1.02 -44.28 -8.01
N GLN A 141 1.41 -43.13 -7.44
CA GLN A 141 2.11 -42.04 -8.16
C GLN A 141 1.30 -41.35 -9.27
N HIS A 142 -0.04 -41.43 -9.21
CA HIS A 142 -0.95 -40.66 -10.05
C HIS A 142 -1.97 -39.88 -9.22
N VAL A 143 -2.49 -38.79 -9.79
CA VAL A 143 -3.66 -38.08 -9.25
C VAL A 143 -4.89 -38.97 -9.41
N SER A 144 -5.48 -39.44 -8.31
CA SER A 144 -6.62 -40.34 -8.34
C SER A 144 -7.95 -39.62 -8.36
N ALA A 145 -8.06 -38.46 -7.71
CA ALA A 145 -9.26 -37.63 -7.72
C ALA A 145 -8.95 -36.21 -7.26
N ILE A 146 -9.78 -35.26 -7.72
CA ILE A 146 -9.77 -33.87 -7.26
C ILE A 146 -11.20 -33.54 -6.83
N LYS A 147 -11.38 -33.04 -5.60
CA LYS A 147 -12.70 -32.70 -5.05
C LYS A 147 -12.72 -31.29 -4.52
N ASN A 148 -13.77 -30.55 -4.84
CA ASN A 148 -14.03 -29.27 -4.21
C ASN A 148 -14.52 -29.48 -2.77
N VAL A 149 -13.89 -28.84 -1.80
CA VAL A 149 -14.24 -29.01 -0.37
C VAL A 149 -15.57 -28.35 -0.04
N LYS A 150 -15.94 -27.27 -0.75
CA LYS A 150 -17.20 -26.55 -0.49
C LYS A 150 -18.41 -27.29 -1.07
N THR A 151 -18.31 -27.77 -2.30
CA THR A 151 -19.44 -28.39 -3.01
C THR A 151 -19.44 -29.91 -2.92
N GLY A 152 -18.30 -30.54 -2.60
CA GLY A 152 -18.12 -31.99 -2.62
C GLY A 152 -18.02 -32.60 -4.03
N HIS A 153 -18.20 -31.80 -5.08
CA HIS A 153 -18.13 -32.28 -6.46
C HIS A 153 -16.70 -32.58 -6.89
N HIS A 154 -16.59 -33.54 -7.82
CA HIS A 154 -15.34 -33.83 -8.51
C HIS A 154 -15.02 -32.72 -9.50
N GLU A 155 -13.79 -32.22 -9.46
CA GLU A 155 -13.27 -31.26 -10.42
C GLU A 155 -12.54 -32.03 -11.51
N ALA A 156 -12.90 -31.80 -12.77
CA ALA A 156 -12.25 -32.47 -13.91
C ALA A 156 -10.80 -31.99 -14.08
N ILE A 157 -10.60 -30.68 -13.95
CA ILE A 157 -9.30 -30.02 -14.08
C ILE A 157 -9.18 -28.99 -12.96
N LEU A 158 -8.00 -28.95 -12.33
CA LEU A 158 -7.61 -27.95 -11.35
C LEU A 158 -6.36 -27.24 -11.85
N ARG A 159 -6.48 -25.94 -12.13
CA ARG A 159 -5.35 -25.09 -12.49
C ARG A 159 -4.76 -24.44 -11.25
N LEU A 160 -3.43 -24.41 -11.19
CA LEU A 160 -2.68 -23.64 -10.19
C LEU A 160 -2.21 -22.33 -10.80
N ASP A 161 -2.10 -21.29 -9.97
CA ASP A 161 -1.56 -20.00 -10.39
C ASP A 161 -0.09 -20.17 -10.82
N PRO A 162 0.28 -19.67 -12.01
CA PRO A 162 1.63 -19.82 -12.54
C PRO A 162 2.64 -18.94 -11.80
N VAL A 163 3.91 -19.36 -11.79
CA VAL A 163 5.01 -18.52 -11.32
C VAL A 163 5.23 -17.37 -12.31
N GLN A 164 5.44 -16.17 -11.79
CA GLN A 164 5.94 -15.04 -12.57
C GLN A 164 7.44 -15.26 -12.84
N VAL A 165 7.79 -15.47 -14.11
CA VAL A 165 9.18 -15.69 -14.54
C VAL A 165 9.94 -14.37 -14.61
N GLY A 166 9.27 -13.29 -15.02
CA GLY A 166 9.89 -11.98 -15.11
C GLY A 166 8.92 -10.87 -15.50
N SER A 167 9.46 -9.66 -15.55
CA SER A 167 8.74 -8.44 -15.95
C SER A 167 9.52 -7.78 -17.10
N PHE A 168 8.84 -7.41 -18.18
CA PHE A 168 9.40 -6.58 -19.25
C PHE A 168 9.12 -5.10 -18.95
N TYR A 169 10.18 -4.30 -18.89
CA TYR A 169 10.12 -2.88 -18.49
C TYR A 169 10.11 -1.95 -19.72
N PRO A 170 9.13 -1.03 -19.83
CA PRO A 170 9.21 0.08 -20.77
C PRO A 170 10.02 1.21 -20.13
N SER A 171 11.25 1.43 -20.63
CA SER A 171 12.17 2.57 -20.43
C SER A 171 12.60 2.99 -19.00
N HIS A 172 11.80 2.76 -17.96
CA HIS A 172 12.10 3.11 -16.57
C HIS A 172 12.14 1.82 -15.73
N LYS A 173 13.20 1.64 -14.94
CA LYS A 173 13.47 0.41 -14.15
C LYS A 173 12.62 0.35 -12.87
N GLU A 174 11.31 0.47 -13.03
CA GLU A 174 10.35 0.42 -11.92
C GLU A 174 9.35 -0.71 -12.16
N ASP A 175 9.15 -1.59 -11.18
CA ASP A 175 8.12 -2.62 -11.21
C ASP A 175 6.90 -2.12 -10.40
N ARG A 176 5.76 -1.95 -11.08
CA ARG A 176 4.55 -1.35 -10.52
C ARG A 176 3.34 -2.19 -10.89
N ILE A 177 2.58 -2.60 -9.87
CA ILE A 177 1.27 -3.20 -10.05
C ILE A 177 0.19 -2.18 -9.75
N LEU A 178 -0.75 -1.99 -10.68
CA LEU A 178 -1.88 -1.09 -10.47
C LEU A 178 -2.94 -1.79 -9.62
N ILE A 179 -3.03 -1.40 -8.35
CA ILE A 179 -4.06 -1.85 -7.42
C ILE A 179 -4.97 -0.69 -7.07
N ARG A 180 -6.27 -0.96 -6.91
CA ARG A 180 -7.19 0.08 -6.44
C ARG A 180 -7.09 0.19 -4.92
N LEU A 181 -7.33 1.38 -4.37
CA LEU A 181 -7.19 1.62 -2.92
C LEU A 181 -8.12 0.73 -2.09
N ASP A 182 -9.29 0.37 -2.62
CA ASP A 182 -10.26 -0.54 -2.00
C ASP A 182 -9.83 -2.02 -1.98
N GLU A 183 -8.84 -2.39 -2.79
CA GLU A 183 -8.24 -3.74 -2.81
C GLU A 183 -7.11 -3.89 -1.79
N VAL A 184 -6.63 -2.77 -1.21
CA VAL A 184 -5.53 -2.77 -0.24
C VAL A 184 -6.04 -3.24 1.13
N PRO A 185 -5.38 -4.23 1.77
CA PRO A 185 -5.74 -4.65 3.12
C PRO A 185 -5.70 -3.49 4.11
N ARG A 186 -6.75 -3.32 4.93
CA ARG A 186 -6.84 -2.25 5.94
C ARG A 186 -5.64 -2.21 6.88
N THR A 187 -5.14 -3.38 7.26
CA THR A 187 -3.94 -3.52 8.10
C THR A 187 -2.69 -2.87 7.50
N LEU A 188 -2.58 -2.81 6.16
CA LEU A 188 -1.48 -2.13 5.49
C LEU A 188 -1.69 -0.61 5.46
N ILE A 189 -2.94 -0.15 5.34
CA ILE A 189 -3.30 1.27 5.39
C ILE A 189 -3.05 1.84 6.78
N ASP A 190 -3.47 1.11 7.83
CA ASP A 190 -3.34 1.55 9.22
C ASP A 190 -1.89 1.53 9.75
N GLY A 191 -0.98 0.84 9.05
CA GLY A 191 0.42 0.67 9.44
C GLY A 191 1.40 1.64 8.76
N LEU A 192 0.93 2.52 7.87
CA LEU A 192 1.72 3.52 7.13
C LEU A 192 1.48 4.93 7.70
#